data_AF-R6M8V1-F1
#
_entry.id   AF-R6M8V1-F1
#
_cell.length_a   1.000
_cell.length_b   1.000
_cell.length_c   1.000
_cell.angle_alpha   90.00
_cell.angle_beta   90.00
_cell.angle_gamma   90.00
#
_symmetry.space_group_name_H-M   'P 1'
#
loop_
_entity.id
_entity.type
_entity.pdbx_description
1 polymer ?
#
loop_
_entity_poly.entity_id
_entity_poly.type
_entity_poly.pdbx_seq_one_letter_code
_entity_poly.pdbx_strand_id
1 'polypeptide(L)'
;MYCRNCGNKLDENAYVCVNCGVLVDSNINNSIPSRVYREKKKGDSNATGILSIIFSSLAVLDAFDCLTTDISAVGMYTKVLDRIMYLFGFVGFSLAFMVVGFILSLVYKNKTCNQVGLGLSLLALFLIITEVLVVMFY
;
A
#
# COMPACT_ATOMS: atom_id res chain seq x y z
N MET A 1 -22.02 38.11 34.30
CA MET A 1 -21.53 36.72 34.40
C MET A 1 -20.24 36.67 35.21
N TYR A 2 -19.72 35.49 35.60
CA TYR A 2 -18.48 35.37 36.38
C TYR A 2 -17.47 34.46 35.67
N CYS A 3 -16.17 34.75 35.81
CA CYS A 3 -15.09 33.97 35.21
C CYS A 3 -14.97 32.59 35.86
N ARG A 4 -14.96 31.52 35.06
CA ARG A 4 -14.81 30.14 35.55
C ARG A 4 -13.44 29.85 36.16
N ASN A 5 -12.42 30.60 35.78
CA ASN A 5 -11.05 30.39 36.25
C ASN A 5 -10.76 31.12 37.57
N CYS A 6 -11.13 32.40 37.67
CA CYS A 6 -10.75 33.25 38.82
C CYS A 6 -11.94 33.81 39.61
N GLY A 7 -13.19 33.52 39.22
CA GLY A 7 -14.38 33.96 39.93
C GLY A 7 -14.71 35.46 39.83
N ASN A 8 -13.94 36.26 39.09
CA ASN A 8 -14.20 37.69 38.98
C ASN A 8 -15.45 38.00 38.12
N LYS A 9 -16.12 39.12 38.41
CA LYS A 9 -17.27 39.59 37.63
C LYS A 9 -16.81 39.97 36.22
N LEU A 10 -17.49 39.43 35.21
CA LEU A 10 -17.25 39.69 33.80
C LEU A 10 -18.33 40.61 33.24
N ASP A 11 -17.91 41.52 32.38
CA ASP A 11 -18.77 42.36 31.55
C ASP A 11 -19.56 41.51 30.56
N GLU A 12 -20.76 41.95 30.14
CA GLU A 12 -21.72 41.17 29.35
C GLU A 12 -21.16 40.76 27.96
N ASN A 13 -20.21 41.52 27.41
CA ASN A 13 -19.56 41.26 26.12
C ASN A 13 -18.05 40.98 26.23
N ALA A 14 -17.54 40.62 27.42
CA ALA A 14 -16.12 40.36 27.60
C ALA A 14 -15.67 39.06 26.90
N TYR A 15 -14.77 39.17 25.91
CA TYR A 15 -14.15 38.01 25.22
C TYR A 15 -12.99 37.40 26.02
N VAL A 16 -12.33 38.20 26.85
CA VAL A 16 -11.21 37.80 27.70
C VAL A 16 -11.42 38.36 29.10
N CYS A 17 -11.14 37.55 30.13
CA CYS A 17 -11.14 38.03 31.51
C CYS A 17 -9.95 38.97 31.74
N VAL A 18 -10.21 40.26 31.98
CA VAL A 18 -9.17 41.26 32.25
C VAL A 18 -8.35 40.99 33.51
N ASN A 19 -8.83 40.13 34.42
CA ASN A 19 -8.13 39.82 35.68
C ASN A 19 -7.19 38.61 35.59
N CYS A 20 -7.48 37.62 34.74
CA CYS A 20 -6.66 36.39 34.65
C CYS A 20 -6.21 36.02 33.23
N GLY A 21 -6.66 36.77 32.22
CA GLY A 21 -6.29 36.55 30.82
C GLY A 21 -6.96 35.33 30.15
N VAL A 22 -7.83 34.59 30.84
CA VAL A 22 -8.54 33.45 30.23
C VAL A 22 -9.64 33.93 29.29
N LEU A 23 -9.80 33.24 28.17
CA LEU A 23 -10.90 33.46 27.23
C LEU A 23 -12.23 33.09 27.90
N VAL A 24 -13.22 33.96 27.79
CA VAL A 24 -14.57 33.71 28.26
C VAL A 24 -15.29 32.99 27.14
N ASP A 25 -15.65 31.73 27.38
CA ASP A 25 -16.34 30.88 26.42
C ASP A 25 -17.77 31.40 26.20
N SER A 26 -17.91 32.43 25.37
CA SER A 26 -19.19 32.89 24.86
C SER A 26 -19.61 31.91 23.79
N ASN A 27 -20.69 31.17 24.08
CA ASN A 27 -21.28 30.15 23.23
C ASN A 27 -21.68 30.73 21.85
N ILE A 28 -20.71 30.83 20.97
CA ILE A 28 -20.88 30.84 19.53
C ILE A 28 -20.39 29.46 19.11
N ASN A 29 -21.20 28.75 18.33
CA ASN A 29 -20.92 27.44 17.73
C ASN A 29 -19.74 27.49 16.74
N ASN A 30 -18.59 27.99 17.18
CA ASN A 30 -17.35 28.05 16.47
C ASN A 30 -16.37 27.27 17.31
N SER A 31 -16.12 26.05 16.84
CA SER A 31 -15.00 25.21 17.23
C SER A 31 -13.78 26.06 17.58
N ILE A 32 -13.53 26.24 18.87
CA ILE A 32 -12.21 26.65 19.36
C ILE A 32 -11.26 25.58 18.81
N PRO A 33 -10.26 25.92 17.97
CA PRO A 33 -9.24 24.96 17.62
C PRO A 33 -8.36 24.78 18.85
N SER A 34 -8.79 23.88 19.74
CA SER A 34 -7.98 23.37 20.83
C SER A 34 -6.68 22.86 20.21
N ARG A 35 -5.60 23.60 20.46
CA ARG A 35 -4.26 23.21 20.03
C ARG A 35 -3.93 21.84 20.68
N VAL A 36 -3.70 20.86 19.81
CA VAL A 36 -2.92 19.63 20.03
C VAL A 36 -3.61 18.48 20.80
N TYR A 37 -4.63 17.89 20.18
CA TYR A 37 -4.51 16.45 19.89
C TYR A 37 -4.34 16.33 18.38
N ARG A 38 -3.08 16.27 17.92
CA ARG A 38 -2.77 15.87 16.55
C ARG A 38 -3.10 14.39 16.47
N GLU A 39 -4.36 14.06 16.22
CA GLU A 39 -4.69 12.75 15.68
C GLU A 39 -3.78 12.57 14.47
N LYS A 40 -2.92 11.55 14.49
CA LYS A 40 -2.01 11.24 13.39
C LYS A 40 -2.89 10.83 12.22
N LYS A 41 -3.39 11.81 11.47
CA LYS A 41 -4.11 11.62 10.22
C LYS A 41 -3.17 10.77 9.38
N LYS A 42 -3.53 9.49 9.21
CA LYS A 42 -2.79 8.52 8.41
C LYS A 42 -2.58 9.21 7.07
N GLY A 43 -1.35 9.68 6.87
CA GLY A 43 -0.99 10.40 5.66
C GLY A 43 -1.43 9.53 4.50
N ASP A 44 -1.91 10.18 3.46
CA ASP A 44 -2.16 9.65 2.13
C ASP A 44 -0.88 9.09 1.48
N SER A 45 -0.02 8.41 2.25
CA SER A 45 1.23 7.83 1.81
C SER A 45 0.94 6.85 0.69
N ASN A 46 1.57 7.09 -0.45
CA ASN A 46 1.55 6.17 -1.58
C ASN A 46 2.50 4.97 -1.36
N ALA A 47 2.90 4.71 -0.11
CA ALA A 47 3.89 3.70 0.26
C ALA A 47 3.49 2.31 -0.21
N THR A 48 2.22 1.92 -0.03
CA THR A 48 1.70 0.64 -0.52
C THR A 48 1.76 0.52 -2.04
N GLY A 49 1.48 1.62 -2.74
CA GLY A 49 1.51 1.66 -4.20
C GLY A 49 2.94 1.54 -4.73
N ILE A 50 3.88 2.30 -4.18
CA ILE A 50 5.30 2.21 -4.54
C ILE A 50 5.82 0.80 -4.28
N LEU A 51 5.51 0.22 -3.12
CA LEU A 51 5.94 -1.13 -2.78
C LEU A 51 5.31 -2.19 -3.70
N SER A 52 4.04 -2.02 -4.08
CA SER A 52 3.40 -2.89 -5.08
C SER A 52 4.07 -2.83 -6.45
N ILE A 53 4.50 -1.64 -6.88
CA ILE A 53 5.22 -1.46 -8.15
C ILE A 53 6.58 -2.15 -8.07
N ILE A 54 7.34 -1.98 -6.99
CA ILE A 54 8.66 -2.62 -6.83
C ILE A 54 8.54 -4.13 -6.92
N PHE A 55 7.66 -4.75 -6.11
CA PHE A 55 7.48 -6.20 -6.13
C PHE A 55 6.96 -6.71 -7.47
N SER A 56 6.03 -6.00 -8.10
CA SER A 56 5.51 -6.40 -9.42
C SER A 56 6.56 -6.28 -10.51
N SER A 57 7.40 -5.24 -10.49
CA SER A 57 8.52 -5.08 -11.43
C SER A 57 9.55 -6.19 -11.26
N LEU A 58 9.89 -6.56 -10.02
CA LEU A 58 10.78 -7.69 -9.74
C LEU A 58 10.20 -8.99 -10.32
N ALA A 59 8.90 -9.23 -10.12
CA ALA A 59 8.23 -10.41 -10.67
C ALA A 59 8.23 -10.44 -12.20
N VAL A 60 8.01 -9.30 -12.86
CA VAL A 60 8.05 -9.21 -14.33
C VAL A 60 9.46 -9.49 -14.86
N LEU A 61 10.49 -8.92 -14.24
CA LEU A 61 11.88 -9.13 -14.66
C LEU A 61 12.31 -10.59 -14.49
N ASP A 62 12.03 -11.17 -13.33
CA ASP A 62 12.35 -12.57 -13.03
C ASP A 62 11.62 -13.53 -13.99
N ALA A 63 10.33 -13.29 -14.23
CA ALA A 63 9.54 -14.08 -15.19
C ALA A 63 10.01 -13.88 -16.65
N PHE A 64 10.53 -12.71 -17.01
CA PHE A 64 11.07 -12.48 -18.34
C PHE A 64 12.44 -13.15 -18.53
N ASP A 65 13.30 -13.08 -17.53
CA ASP A 65 14.60 -13.75 -17.53
C ASP A 65 14.41 -15.27 -17.64
N CYS A 66 13.46 -15.82 -16.87
CA CYS A 66 13.07 -17.22 -16.93
C CYS A 66 12.59 -17.62 -18.35
N LEU A 67 11.83 -16.76 -19.03
CA LEU A 67 11.27 -17.02 -20.36
C LEU A 67 12.36 -17.08 -21.43
N THR A 68 13.43 -16.30 -21.25
CA THR A 68 14.55 -16.22 -22.20
C THR A 68 15.67 -17.21 -21.91
N THR A 69 15.65 -17.88 -20.76
CA THR A 69 16.65 -18.88 -20.39
C THR A 69 16.50 -20.14 -21.25
N ASP A 70 17.62 -20.75 -21.65
CA ASP A 70 17.63 -21.94 -22.51
C ASP A 70 16.83 -23.12 -21.91
N ILE A 71 15.73 -23.50 -22.58
CA ILE A 71 14.81 -24.59 -22.21
C ILE A 71 15.41 -25.99 -22.49
N SER A 72 16.61 -26.06 -23.08
CA SER A 72 17.31 -27.30 -23.44
C SER A 72 17.41 -28.31 -22.29
N ALA A 73 17.54 -27.83 -21.05
CA ALA A 73 17.60 -28.67 -19.85
C ALA A 73 16.27 -29.38 -19.54
N VAL A 74 15.13 -28.82 -19.96
CA VAL A 74 13.79 -29.38 -19.70
C VAL A 74 13.57 -30.68 -20.48
N GLY A 75 14.22 -30.83 -21.64
CA GLY A 75 14.17 -32.05 -22.46
C GLY A 75 14.87 -33.27 -21.85
N MET A 76 15.69 -33.08 -20.81
CA MET A 76 16.32 -34.20 -20.09
C MET A 76 15.38 -34.90 -19.09
N TYR A 77 14.31 -34.23 -18.66
CA TYR A 77 13.36 -34.79 -17.69
C TYR A 77 12.27 -35.57 -18.42
N THR A 78 12.39 -36.90 -18.41
CA THR A 78 11.44 -37.81 -19.09
C THR A 78 10.18 -38.08 -18.25
N LYS A 79 10.23 -37.85 -16.94
CA LYS A 79 9.10 -38.04 -16.03
C LYS A 79 8.41 -36.71 -15.76
N VAL A 80 7.08 -36.74 -15.80
CA VAL A 80 6.21 -35.58 -15.52
C VAL A 80 6.49 -34.98 -14.14
N LEU A 81 6.73 -35.80 -13.13
CA LEU A 81 6.99 -35.33 -11.76
C LEU A 81 8.29 -34.51 -11.62
N ASP A 82 9.36 -34.93 -12.30
CA ASP A 82 10.64 -34.23 -12.24
C ASP A 82 10.55 -32.85 -12.93
N ARG A 83 9.77 -32.78 -14.01
CA ARG A 83 9.46 -31.54 -14.73
C ARG A 83 8.63 -30.56 -13.89
N ILE A 84 7.65 -31.06 -13.12
CA ILE A 84 6.87 -30.23 -12.19
C ILE A 84 7.76 -29.67 -11.08
N MET A 85 8.67 -30.49 -10.52
CA MET A 85 9.58 -30.05 -9.46
C MET A 85 10.55 -28.96 -9.94
N TYR A 86 11.07 -29.11 -11.17
CA TYR A 86 11.87 -28.07 -11.83
C TYR A 86 11.09 -26.76 -12.00
N LEU A 87 9.87 -26.85 -12.52
CA LEU A 87 8.99 -25.70 -12.74
C LEU A 87 8.67 -24.97 -11.42
N PHE A 88 8.41 -25.71 -10.34
CA PHE A 88 8.14 -25.13 -9.03
C PHE A 88 9.34 -24.38 -8.44
N GLY A 89 10.56 -24.88 -8.68
CA GLY A 89 11.79 -24.22 -8.26
C GLY A 89 12.05 -22.91 -9.02
N PHE A 90 11.70 -22.87 -10.31
CA PHE A 90 11.95 -21.74 -11.19
C PHE A 90 10.86 -20.65 -11.06
N VAL A 91 9.60 -21.06 -11.14
CA VAL A 91 8.43 -20.15 -11.14
C VAL A 91 8.02 -19.73 -9.71
N GLY A 92 8.45 -20.47 -8.68
CA GLY A 92 8.02 -20.25 -7.31
C GLY A 92 8.39 -18.86 -6.76
N PHE A 93 9.58 -18.35 -7.09
CA PHE A 93 10.03 -17.03 -6.62
C PHE A 93 9.26 -15.89 -7.30
N SER A 94 9.12 -15.96 -8.63
CA SER A 94 8.26 -15.08 -9.42
C SER A 94 6.81 -15.05 -8.90
N LEU A 95 6.22 -16.21 -8.61
CA LEU A 95 4.86 -16.31 -8.05
C LEU A 95 4.75 -15.63 -6.68
N ALA A 96 5.73 -15.80 -5.80
CA ALA A 96 5.71 -15.20 -4.48
C ALA A 96 5.69 -13.66 -4.56
N PHE A 97 6.56 -13.07 -5.39
CA PHE A 97 6.58 -11.61 -5.57
C PHE A 97 5.35 -11.08 -6.29
N MET A 98 4.85 -11.81 -7.28
CA MET A 98 3.61 -11.48 -7.98
C MET A 98 2.42 -11.44 -7.00
N VAL A 99 2.28 -12.44 -6.13
CA VAL A 99 1.21 -12.49 -5.12
C VAL A 99 1.33 -11.34 -4.11
N VAL A 100 2.53 -11.07 -3.59
CA VAL A 100 2.76 -9.96 -2.67
C VAL A 100 2.44 -8.62 -3.33
N GLY A 101 2.94 -8.38 -4.54
CA GLY A 101 2.67 -7.17 -5.32
C GLY A 101 1.17 -6.97 -5.58
N PHE A 102 0.48 -8.06 -5.94
CA PHE A 102 -0.96 -8.05 -6.18
C PHE A 102 -1.77 -7.72 -4.92
N ILE A 103 -1.46 -8.35 -3.78
CA ILE A 103 -2.13 -8.06 -2.51
C ILE A 103 -1.95 -6.60 -2.12
N LEU A 104 -0.72 -6.07 -2.21
CA LEU A 104 -0.42 -4.68 -1.88
C LEU A 104 -1.15 -3.69 -2.80
N SER A 105 -1.29 -4.05 -4.07
CA SER A 105 -2.05 -3.27 -5.05
C SER A 105 -3.56 -3.19 -4.69
N LEU A 106 -4.14 -4.27 -4.15
CA LEU A 106 -5.55 -4.30 -3.77
C LEU A 106 -5.90 -3.47 -2.52
N VAL A 107 -4.95 -3.23 -1.60
CA VAL A 107 -5.21 -2.52 -0.32
C VAL A 107 -5.84 -1.13 -0.54
N TYR A 108 -5.37 -0.38 -1.53
CA TYR A 108 -5.87 0.95 -1.88
C TYR A 108 -6.11 1.09 -3.39
N LYS A 109 -6.97 0.24 -3.95
CA LYS A 109 -7.24 0.14 -5.39
C LYS A 109 -7.51 1.47 -6.10
N ASN A 110 -8.14 2.44 -5.43
CA ASN A 110 -8.47 3.75 -6.02
C ASN A 110 -7.27 4.71 -6.15
N LYS A 111 -6.11 4.38 -5.56
CA LYS A 111 -4.90 5.20 -5.74
C LYS A 111 -4.21 4.87 -7.07
N THR A 112 -3.75 5.90 -7.76
CA THR A 112 -3.07 5.79 -9.06
C THR A 112 -1.87 4.83 -9.03
N CYS A 113 -0.98 4.94 -8.02
CA CYS A 113 0.18 4.05 -7.89
C CYS A 113 -0.22 2.58 -7.69
N ASN A 114 -1.27 2.33 -6.90
CA ASN A 114 -1.79 0.97 -6.69
C ASN A 114 -2.38 0.41 -7.99
N GLN A 115 -3.08 1.24 -8.78
CA GLN A 115 -3.62 0.85 -10.07
C GLN A 115 -2.53 0.50 -11.09
N VAL A 116 -1.41 1.25 -11.12
CA VAL A 116 -0.23 0.90 -11.93
C VAL A 116 0.37 -0.42 -11.47
N GLY A 117 0.55 -0.61 -10.16
CA GLY A 117 1.03 -1.87 -9.59
C GLY A 117 0.15 -3.06 -9.97
N LEU A 118 -1.19 -2.87 -10.00
CA LEU A 118 -2.14 -3.89 -10.41
C LEU A 118 -1.89 -4.34 -11.86
N GLY A 119 -1.66 -3.36 -12.76
CA GLY A 119 -1.35 -3.63 -14.16
C GLY A 119 -0.07 -4.44 -14.33
N LEU A 120 1.00 -4.07 -13.60
CA LEU A 120 2.25 -4.85 -13.63
C LEU A 120 2.08 -6.26 -13.04
N SER A 121 1.31 -6.42 -11.96
CA SER A 121 1.04 -7.76 -11.40
C SER A 121 0.30 -8.65 -12.40
N LEU A 122 -0.62 -8.09 -13.19
CA LEU A 122 -1.32 -8.83 -14.26
C LEU A 122 -0.40 -9.16 -15.44
N LEU A 123 0.54 -8.27 -15.79
CA LEU A 123 1.56 -8.56 -16.78
C LEU A 123 2.47 -9.72 -16.32
N ALA A 124 2.91 -9.70 -15.07
CA ALA A 124 3.70 -10.79 -14.47
C ALA A 124 2.92 -12.12 -14.52
N LEU A 125 1.62 -12.09 -14.20
CA LEU A 125 0.76 -13.27 -14.30
C LEU A 125 0.78 -13.88 -15.71
N PHE A 126 0.65 -13.04 -16.73
CA PHE A 126 0.63 -13.47 -18.12
C PHE A 126 1.96 -14.11 -18.54
N LEU A 127 3.09 -13.52 -18.13
CA LEU A 127 4.42 -14.08 -18.39
C LEU A 127 4.56 -15.44 -17.72
N ILE A 128 4.27 -15.54 -16.41
CA ILE A 128 4.33 -16.79 -15.65
C ILE A 128 3.48 -17.88 -16.30
N ILE A 129 2.23 -17.57 -16.68
CA ILE A 129 1.36 -18.55 -17.36
C ILE A 129 2.00 -19.03 -18.67
N THR A 130 2.59 -18.11 -19.43
CA THR A 130 3.27 -18.45 -20.70
C THR A 130 4.42 -19.41 -20.45
N GLU A 131 5.21 -19.21 -19.40
CA GLU A 131 6.29 -20.14 -19.03
C GLU A 131 5.77 -21.52 -18.66
N VAL A 132 4.71 -21.58 -17.84
CA VAL A 132 4.10 -22.86 -17.47
C VAL A 132 3.63 -23.61 -18.72
N LEU A 133 3.03 -22.92 -19.69
CA LEU A 133 2.62 -23.53 -20.95
C LEU A 133 3.83 -24.02 -21.76
N VAL A 134 4.88 -23.22 -21.87
CA VAL A 134 6.10 -23.62 -22.59
C VAL A 134 6.72 -24.88 -21.99
N VAL A 135 6.89 -24.94 -20.67
CA VAL A 135 7.45 -26.13 -20.00
C VAL A 135 6.52 -27.35 -20.08
N MET A 136 5.20 -27.13 -20.11
CA MET A 136 4.23 -28.23 -20.25
C MET A 136 4.19 -28.82 -21.66
N PHE A 137 4.34 -28.00 -22.71
CA PHE A 137 4.23 -28.44 -24.10
C PHE A 137 5.56 -28.81 -24.77
N TYR A 138 6.67 -28.25 -24.30
CA TYR A 138 8.03 -28.59 -24.74
C TYR A 138 8.59 -29.72 -23.86
#